data_AF-A0A840Y4W1-F1
#
_entry.id   AF-A0A840Y4W1-F1
#
_cell.length_a   1.000
_cell.length_b   1.000
_cell.length_c   1.000
_cell.angle_alpha   90.00
_cell.angle_beta   90.00
_cell.angle_gamma   90.00
#
_symmetry.space_group_name_H-M   'P 1'
#
loop_
_entity.id
_entity.type
_entity.pdbx_description
1 polymer ?
#
loop_
_entity_poly.entity_id
_entity_poly.type
_entity_poly.pdbx_seq_one_letter_code
_entity_poly.pdbx_strand_id
1 'polypeptide(L)'
;MPPARLLLVEDTLSLATLYREFLRGEGHAIRHAPNLAEARRALAEATPDAVLLDLRLPDGDGLDLLAEIRRGANPPPVVVMTAHGSVGNAVAAMRAGAADFLVKPFPAERLVVTLANVLERAALRREVETLAAGAPRAGFAGFIGAAPAMQAVYRIIENAAASRATVFVTGESGTGKELAAEAVHALSPRREGPFVPLNCAAIPKDLIESEIFGHVRGAFTGAVSDRPGAARAADGGTLFLDEICEMDLALQGKLLRFIQTGSFVPVGATRPVSTDVRFVCATNRDPLAEVKAGRFREDLYYRLHVVPVALPPLRERGEDVVLLAEAFLARSAAEEGKRFLRFAPDALALLRAHRWPGNVRELENAIRTAVVLHDGEALTAAMLPVSVHGGAAEGAAPAPPARPADPARRIRPLAEVERDAIEEAIRLCGGNIPKAAAFLGVSPSTLYRKREAWARRG
;
A
#
# COMPACT_ATOMS: atom_id res chain seq x y z
N MET A 1 -17.23 9.65 22.96
CA MET A 1 -15.83 9.39 23.36
C MET A 1 -15.66 9.69 24.84
N PRO A 2 -14.64 9.15 25.55
CA PRO A 2 -14.32 9.65 26.88
C PRO A 2 -13.93 11.14 26.78
N PRO A 3 -14.27 11.96 27.78
CA PRO A 3 -13.88 13.38 27.80
C PRO A 3 -12.36 13.49 27.76
N ALA A 4 -11.85 14.41 26.94
CA ALA A 4 -10.42 14.58 26.65
C ALA A 4 -10.03 16.05 26.86
N ARG A 5 -8.78 16.31 27.25
CA ARG A 5 -8.24 17.66 27.43
C ARG A 5 -7.61 18.12 26.12
N LEU A 6 -8.13 19.17 25.51
CA LEU A 6 -7.68 19.69 24.23
C LEU A 6 -7.00 21.03 24.42
N LEU A 7 -5.89 21.24 23.70
CA LEU A 7 -5.30 22.57 23.52
C LEU A 7 -5.66 23.09 22.13
N LEU A 8 -6.41 24.19 22.06
CA LEU A 8 -6.76 24.88 20.83
C LEU A 8 -5.85 26.11 20.66
N VAL A 9 -5.00 26.10 19.64
CA VAL A 9 -4.08 27.20 19.30
C VAL A 9 -4.59 27.90 18.04
N GLU A 10 -5.17 29.09 18.21
CA GLU A 10 -5.87 29.85 17.16
C GLU A 10 -5.92 31.33 17.55
N ASP A 11 -5.40 32.23 16.73
CA ASP A 11 -5.34 33.67 17.03
C ASP A 11 -6.69 34.37 16.85
N THR A 12 -7.50 33.86 15.92
CA THR A 12 -8.78 34.46 15.57
C THR A 12 -9.87 34.01 16.55
N LEU A 13 -10.26 34.90 17.47
CA LEU A 13 -11.25 34.60 18.52
C LEU A 13 -12.59 34.05 17.99
N SER A 14 -13.06 34.54 16.84
CA SER A 14 -14.31 34.05 16.24
C SER A 14 -14.18 32.60 15.78
N LEU A 15 -13.06 32.21 15.16
CA LEU A 15 -12.77 30.83 14.79
C LEU A 15 -12.56 29.95 16.03
N ALA A 16 -11.84 30.44 17.03
CA ALA A 16 -11.65 29.70 18.28
C ALA A 16 -12.99 29.40 18.97
N THR A 17 -13.92 30.37 18.95
CA THR A 17 -15.27 30.21 19.49
C THR A 17 -16.08 29.22 18.67
N LEU A 18 -16.00 29.32 17.34
CA LEU A 18 -16.67 28.39 16.42
C LEU A 18 -16.23 26.94 16.63
N TYR A 19 -14.92 26.69 16.74
CA TYR A 19 -14.40 25.34 16.93
C TYR A 19 -14.75 24.76 18.30
N ARG A 20 -14.79 25.60 19.35
CA ARG A 20 -15.32 25.18 20.65
C ARG A 20 -16.79 24.77 20.56
N GLU A 21 -17.59 25.51 19.81
CA GLU A 21 -19.01 25.17 19.62
C GLU A 21 -19.18 23.87 18.81
N PHE A 22 -18.36 23.64 17.78
CA PHE A 22 -18.35 22.38 17.03
C PHE A 22 -18.07 21.15 17.92
N LEU A 23 -17.26 21.31 18.97
CA LEU A 23 -16.85 20.23 19.87
C LEU A 23 -17.68 20.14 21.16
N ARG A 24 -18.65 21.04 21.35
CA ARG A 24 -19.42 21.17 22.60
C ARG A 24 -20.21 19.90 22.94
N GLY A 25 -20.73 19.21 21.92
CA GLY A 25 -21.49 17.97 22.07
C GLY A 25 -20.68 16.76 22.55
N GLU A 26 -19.35 16.82 22.48
CA GLU A 26 -18.45 15.69 22.78
C GLU A 26 -17.92 15.67 24.22
N GLY A 27 -18.18 16.72 25.01
CA GLY A 27 -17.79 16.79 26.43
C GLY A 27 -16.29 17.00 26.69
N HIS A 28 -15.53 17.45 25.69
CA HIS A 28 -14.09 17.73 25.85
C HIS A 28 -13.82 19.02 26.64
N ALA A 29 -12.74 19.03 27.42
CA ALA A 29 -12.24 20.23 28.11
C ALA A 29 -11.26 20.98 27.20
N ILE A 30 -11.63 22.16 26.72
CA ILE A 30 -10.84 22.91 25.74
C ILE A 30 -10.15 24.10 26.40
N ARG A 31 -8.82 24.08 26.42
CA ARG A 31 -7.99 25.25 26.74
C ARG A 31 -7.60 25.95 25.44
N HIS A 32 -7.82 27.26 25.36
CA HIS A 32 -7.45 28.06 24.20
C HIS A 32 -6.17 28.84 24.45
N ALA A 33 -5.33 28.91 23.43
CA ALA A 33 -4.13 29.73 23.35
C ALA A 33 -4.21 30.58 22.06
N PRO A 34 -4.14 31.93 22.14
CA PRO A 34 -4.22 32.81 20.98
C PRO A 34 -2.90 32.99 20.22
N ASN A 35 -1.79 32.43 20.73
CA ASN A 35 -0.45 32.60 20.16
C ASN A 35 0.48 31.44 20.59
N LEU A 36 1.66 31.35 19.99
CA LEU A 36 2.65 30.30 20.29
C LEU A 36 3.18 30.40 21.72
N ALA A 37 3.39 31.61 22.24
CA ALA A 37 3.88 31.82 23.61
C ALA A 37 2.94 31.20 24.67
N GLU A 38 1.63 31.45 24.55
CA GLU A 38 0.62 30.87 25.44
C GLU A 38 0.45 29.36 25.22
N ALA A 39 0.58 28.89 23.98
CA ALA A 39 0.55 27.46 23.69
C ALA A 39 1.71 26.71 24.37
N ARG A 40 2.94 27.26 24.30
CA ARG A 40 4.11 26.70 24.99
C ARG A 40 3.92 26.68 26.51
N ARG A 41 3.39 27.77 27.08
CA ARG A 41 3.08 27.82 28.51
C ARG A 41 2.05 26.76 28.90
N ALA A 42 0.98 26.59 28.11
CA ALA A 42 -0.03 25.57 28.36
C ALA A 42 0.53 24.14 28.31
N LEU A 43 1.38 23.85 27.32
CA LEU A 43 2.05 22.55 27.17
C LEU A 43 3.03 22.25 28.32
N ALA A 44 3.69 23.28 28.86
CA ALA A 44 4.58 23.14 30.02
C ALA A 44 3.82 22.90 31.33
N GLU A 45 2.61 23.46 31.47
CA GLU A 45 1.76 23.28 32.66
C GLU A 45 1.13 21.88 32.71
N ALA A 46 0.62 21.38 31.57
CA ALA A 46 0.06 20.03 31.48
C ALA A 46 0.03 19.52 30.03
N THR A 47 0.38 18.25 29.82
CA THR A 47 0.25 17.61 28.50
C THR A 47 -1.23 17.36 28.18
N PRO A 48 -1.78 17.94 27.10
CA PRO A 48 -3.14 17.68 26.65
C PRO A 48 -3.25 16.28 26.01
N ASP A 49 -4.47 15.81 25.76
CA ASP A 49 -4.72 14.57 25.03
C ASP A 49 -4.63 14.74 23.51
N ALA A 50 -4.87 15.96 23.01
CA ALA A 50 -4.60 16.36 21.63
C ALA A 50 -4.44 17.89 21.52
N VAL A 51 -3.78 18.35 20.46
CA VAL A 51 -3.60 19.78 20.13
C VAL A 51 -4.25 20.07 18.78
N LEU A 52 -5.07 21.11 18.71
CA LEU A 52 -5.54 21.72 17.46
C LEU A 52 -4.68 22.96 17.21
N LEU A 53 -3.93 23.01 16.11
CA LEU A 53 -2.88 24.01 15.90
C LEU A 53 -3.04 24.75 14.58
N ASP A 54 -3.28 26.06 14.62
CA ASP A 54 -3.09 26.91 13.44
C ASP A 54 -1.60 27.02 13.05
N LEU A 55 -1.30 26.99 11.75
CA LEU A 55 0.03 27.25 11.21
C LEU A 55 0.39 28.73 11.15
N ARG A 56 -0.59 29.63 11.10
CA ARG A 56 -0.37 31.07 11.03
C ARG A 56 -0.78 31.70 12.35
N LEU A 57 0.20 32.09 13.14
CA LEU A 57 0.01 32.73 14.43
C LEU A 57 0.76 34.06 14.46
N PRO A 58 0.33 35.03 15.29
CA PRO A 58 0.89 36.39 15.29
C PRO A 58 2.37 36.45 15.69
N ASP A 59 2.87 35.44 16.40
CA ASP A 59 4.22 35.36 16.95
C ASP A 59 5.09 34.25 16.32
N GLY A 60 4.66 33.62 15.21
CA GLY A 60 5.49 32.69 14.43
C GLY A 60 4.71 31.66 13.59
N ASP A 61 5.44 30.70 13.02
CA ASP A 61 4.86 29.58 12.26
C ASP A 61 4.54 28.40 13.19
N GLY A 62 3.32 27.87 13.11
CA GLY A 62 2.88 26.72 13.90
C GLY A 62 3.70 25.45 13.64
N LEU A 63 4.35 25.33 12.48
CA LEU A 63 5.24 24.19 12.20
C LEU A 63 6.43 24.11 13.18
N ASP A 64 6.90 25.24 13.69
CA ASP A 64 7.99 25.26 14.68
C ASP A 64 7.53 24.64 16.00
N LEU A 65 6.33 25.00 16.45
CA LEU A 65 5.72 24.42 17.66
C LEU A 65 5.41 22.94 17.48
N LEU A 66 4.95 22.52 16.30
CA LEU A 66 4.76 21.11 15.99
C LEU A 66 6.07 20.31 16.12
N ALA A 67 7.17 20.85 15.59
CA ALA A 67 8.48 20.23 15.69
C ALA A 67 8.98 20.18 17.14
N GLU A 68 8.71 21.21 17.96
CA GLU A 68 9.00 21.24 19.39
C GLU A 68 8.21 20.16 20.15
N ILE A 69 6.89 20.10 19.96
CA ILE A 69 6.00 19.10 20.59
C ILE A 69 6.52 17.70 20.30
N ARG A 70 6.84 17.40 19.04
CA ARG A 70 7.28 16.07 18.58
C ARG A 70 8.56 15.57 19.28
N ARG A 71 9.45 16.47 19.74
CA ARG A 71 10.69 16.08 20.44
C ARG A 71 10.44 15.62 21.89
N GLY A 72 9.23 15.80 22.42
CA GLY A 72 8.87 15.32 23.74
C GLY A 72 8.89 13.79 23.84
N ALA A 73 9.06 13.25 25.06
CA ALA A 73 9.10 11.81 25.30
C ALA A 73 7.77 11.10 24.97
N ASN A 74 6.63 11.76 25.23
CA ASN A 74 5.31 11.27 24.89
C ASN A 74 4.47 12.43 24.33
N PRO A 75 4.67 12.79 23.04
CA PRO A 75 4.07 13.97 22.46
C PRO A 75 2.56 13.74 22.26
N PRO A 76 1.70 14.70 22.62
CA PRO A 76 0.29 14.63 22.27
C PRO A 76 0.14 14.68 20.74
N PRO A 77 -0.84 13.99 20.16
CA PRO A 77 -1.11 14.12 18.75
C PRO A 77 -1.57 15.54 18.41
N VAL A 78 -1.08 16.08 17.28
CA VAL A 78 -1.37 17.44 16.82
C VAL A 78 -2.17 17.40 15.52
N VAL A 79 -3.35 17.99 15.50
CA VAL A 79 -4.14 18.26 14.30
C VAL A 79 -3.85 19.68 13.84
N VAL A 80 -3.29 19.81 12.64
CA VAL A 80 -2.96 21.12 12.07
C VAL A 80 -4.16 21.71 11.35
N MET A 81 -4.47 22.98 11.58
CA MET A 81 -5.49 23.74 10.87
C MET A 81 -4.81 24.77 9.96
N THR A 82 -5.17 24.81 8.68
CA THR A 82 -4.48 25.69 7.71
C THR A 82 -5.46 26.35 6.75
N ALA A 83 -5.22 27.62 6.38
CA ALA A 83 -6.04 28.33 5.40
C ALA A 83 -5.70 27.93 3.94
N HIS A 84 -6.66 28.12 3.03
CA HIS A 84 -6.58 27.79 1.60
C HIS A 84 -5.23 28.17 0.95
N GLY A 85 -4.47 27.18 0.46
CA GLY A 85 -3.17 27.45 -0.15
C GLY A 85 -2.21 26.27 -0.17
N SER A 86 -2.53 25.28 -1.02
CA SER A 86 -1.80 24.04 -1.32
C SER A 86 -1.90 22.92 -0.26
N VAL A 87 -2.32 21.76 -0.73
CA VAL A 87 -2.04 20.44 -0.15
C VAL A 87 -0.55 20.31 0.25
N GLY A 88 0.35 21.13 -0.30
CA GLY A 88 1.75 21.26 0.11
C GLY A 88 1.95 21.57 1.60
N ASN A 89 1.22 22.52 2.19
CA ASN A 89 1.37 22.86 3.61
C ASN A 89 0.86 21.75 4.53
N ALA A 90 -0.24 21.12 4.15
CA ALA A 90 -0.74 19.92 4.82
C ALA A 90 0.28 18.78 4.77
N VAL A 91 0.88 18.51 3.60
CA VAL A 91 1.94 17.50 3.45
C VAL A 91 3.18 17.87 4.26
N ALA A 92 3.56 19.15 4.31
CA ALA A 92 4.67 19.62 5.14
C ALA A 92 4.38 19.39 6.63
N ALA A 93 3.18 19.70 7.09
CA ALA A 93 2.72 19.40 8.45
C ALA A 93 2.75 17.90 8.76
N MET A 94 2.24 17.07 7.87
CA MET A 94 2.28 15.60 8.03
C MET A 94 3.73 15.09 8.10
N ARG A 95 4.63 15.59 7.24
CA ARG A 95 6.07 15.26 7.29
C ARG A 95 6.75 15.73 8.58
N ALA A 96 6.33 16.90 9.07
CA ALA A 96 6.78 17.43 10.36
C ALA A 96 6.27 16.61 11.55
N GLY A 97 5.28 15.73 11.34
CA GLY A 97 4.78 14.78 12.34
C GLY A 97 3.41 15.15 12.91
N ALA A 98 2.64 15.98 12.20
CA ALA A 98 1.24 16.19 12.52
C ALA A 98 0.50 14.84 12.51
N ALA A 99 -0.41 14.68 13.45
CA ALA A 99 -1.27 13.50 13.52
C ALA A 99 -2.29 13.49 12.38
N ASP A 100 -2.82 14.67 12.05
CA ASP A 100 -3.72 14.91 10.92
C ASP A 100 -3.77 16.42 10.59
N PHE A 101 -4.54 16.82 9.57
CA PHE A 101 -4.77 18.23 9.23
C PHE A 101 -6.20 18.54 8.79
N LEU A 102 -6.57 19.82 8.88
CA LEU A 102 -7.85 20.40 8.48
C LEU A 102 -7.63 21.67 7.64
N VAL A 103 -8.20 21.71 6.44
CA VAL A 103 -8.14 22.90 5.57
C VAL A 103 -9.35 23.78 5.84
N LYS A 104 -9.11 25.05 6.19
CA LYS A 104 -10.16 26.05 6.43
C LYS A 104 -10.71 26.57 5.09
N PRO A 105 -12.03 26.81 4.98
CA PRO A 105 -13.07 26.50 5.97
C PRO A 105 -13.46 25.01 5.96
N PHE A 106 -13.75 24.44 7.13
CA PHE A 106 -14.21 23.05 7.28
C PHE A 106 -15.53 22.98 8.08
N PRO A 107 -16.40 21.98 7.81
CA PRO A 107 -17.64 21.79 8.56
C PRO A 107 -17.38 21.16 9.94
N ALA A 108 -18.35 21.29 10.86
CA ALA A 108 -18.27 20.73 12.22
C ALA A 108 -17.98 19.22 12.23
N GLU A 109 -18.70 18.45 11.40
CA GLU A 109 -18.53 17.00 11.29
C GLU A 109 -17.08 16.61 10.98
N ARG A 110 -16.39 17.40 10.15
CA ARG A 110 -15.01 17.12 9.76
C ARG A 110 -14.04 17.29 10.94
N LEU A 111 -14.20 18.34 11.74
CA LEU A 111 -13.39 18.54 12.95
C LEU A 111 -13.64 17.42 13.96
N VAL A 112 -14.90 17.05 14.20
CA VAL A 112 -15.29 15.99 15.13
C VAL A 112 -14.67 14.66 14.71
N VAL A 113 -14.82 14.26 13.44
CA VAL A 113 -14.28 13.00 12.92
C VAL A 113 -12.75 12.97 12.98
N THR A 114 -12.08 14.04 12.54
CA THR A 114 -10.60 14.10 12.58
C THR A 114 -10.08 14.00 14.01
N LEU A 115 -10.66 14.74 14.94
CA LEU A 115 -10.25 14.68 16.35
C LEU A 115 -10.52 13.30 16.96
N ALA A 116 -11.66 12.71 16.66
CA ALA A 116 -12.04 11.38 17.10
C ALA A 116 -11.00 10.33 16.65
N ASN A 117 -10.69 10.30 15.36
CA ASN A 117 -9.70 9.37 14.80
C ASN A 117 -8.33 9.53 15.47
N VAL A 118 -7.92 10.78 15.71
CA VAL A 118 -6.63 11.11 16.30
C VAL A 118 -6.53 10.67 17.76
N LEU A 119 -7.58 10.89 18.56
CA LEU A 119 -7.64 10.45 19.95
C LEU A 119 -7.67 8.93 20.06
N GLU A 120 -8.45 8.25 19.22
CA GLU A 120 -8.52 6.79 19.21
C GLU A 120 -7.18 6.17 18.82
N ARG A 121 -6.50 6.70 17.79
CA ARG A 121 -5.16 6.25 17.41
C ARG A 121 -4.14 6.44 18.54
N ALA A 122 -4.21 7.56 19.27
CA ALA A 122 -3.32 7.80 20.40
C ALA A 122 -3.58 6.85 21.58
N ALA A 123 -4.85 6.52 21.86
CA ALA A 123 -5.22 5.54 22.88
C ALA A 123 -4.70 4.14 22.52
N LEU A 124 -4.94 3.69 21.29
CA LEU A 124 -4.45 2.40 20.78
C LEU A 124 -2.94 2.30 20.89
N ARG A 125 -2.20 3.36 20.52
CA ARG A 125 -0.75 3.39 20.61
C ARG A 125 -0.24 3.26 22.06
N ARG A 126 -0.84 3.97 23.02
CA ARG A 126 -0.47 3.87 24.44
C ARG A 126 -0.71 2.47 25.00
N GLU A 127 -1.79 1.83 24.58
CA GLU A 127 -2.13 0.47 24.97
C GLU A 127 -1.12 -0.55 24.38
N VAL A 128 -0.73 -0.36 23.10
CA VAL A 128 0.34 -1.15 22.46
C VAL A 128 1.68 -0.99 23.18
N GLU A 129 2.07 0.22 23.57
CA GLU A 129 3.32 0.50 24.29
C GLU A 129 3.33 -0.10 25.71
N THR A 130 2.20 -0.04 26.43
CA THR A 130 2.06 -0.63 27.77
C THR A 130 2.09 -2.16 27.74
N LEU A 131 1.55 -2.78 26.69
CA LEU A 131 1.48 -4.24 26.52
C LEU A 131 2.71 -4.83 25.81
N ALA A 132 3.71 -4.03 25.45
CA ALA A 132 4.92 -4.47 24.76
C ALA A 132 5.84 -5.39 25.59
N ALA A 133 5.48 -5.72 26.83
CA ALA A 133 6.21 -6.62 27.74
C ALA A 133 5.94 -8.13 27.54
N GLY A 134 5.10 -8.51 26.58
CA GLY A 134 4.83 -9.92 26.25
C GLY A 134 5.91 -10.58 25.38
N ALA A 135 6.05 -11.91 25.47
CA ALA A 135 6.91 -12.68 24.58
C ALA A 135 6.47 -12.54 23.10
N PRO A 136 7.41 -12.44 22.15
CA PRO A 136 7.09 -12.28 20.73
C PRO A 136 6.32 -13.50 20.21
N ARG A 137 5.21 -13.25 19.51
CA ARG A 137 4.39 -14.30 18.89
C ARG A 137 5.02 -14.73 17.57
N ALA A 138 5.18 -16.03 17.34
CA ALA A 138 5.66 -16.57 16.06
C ALA A 138 4.59 -16.52 14.95
N GLY A 139 3.30 -16.50 15.33
CA GLY A 139 2.18 -16.34 14.41
C GLY A 139 0.96 -15.69 15.08
N PHE A 140 0.06 -15.16 14.25
CA PHE A 140 -1.11 -14.40 14.69
C PHE A 140 -2.21 -14.42 13.62
N ALA A 141 -3.36 -15.04 13.90
CA ALA A 141 -4.52 -15.04 12.99
C ALA A 141 -4.17 -15.32 11.50
N GLY A 142 -3.37 -16.36 11.24
CA GLY A 142 -2.89 -16.71 9.89
C GLY A 142 -1.59 -16.02 9.46
N PHE A 143 -1.17 -14.93 10.12
CA PHE A 143 0.17 -14.37 9.93
C PHE A 143 1.24 -15.26 10.52
N ILE A 144 2.39 -15.27 9.85
CA ILE A 144 3.65 -15.85 10.31
C ILE A 144 4.66 -14.70 10.39
N GLY A 145 5.31 -14.57 11.54
CA GLY A 145 6.35 -13.57 11.75
C GLY A 145 6.47 -13.15 13.20
N ALA A 146 7.71 -13.05 13.66
CA ALA A 146 8.10 -12.66 15.01
C ALA A 146 8.75 -11.27 15.06
N ALA A 147 8.98 -10.64 13.91
CA ALA A 147 9.62 -9.32 13.82
C ALA A 147 8.91 -8.28 14.70
N PRO A 148 9.66 -7.38 15.38
CA PRO A 148 9.07 -6.32 16.22
C PRO A 148 8.04 -5.46 15.48
N ALA A 149 8.28 -5.16 14.19
CA ALA A 149 7.34 -4.42 13.34
C ALA A 149 6.00 -5.17 13.17
N MET A 150 6.05 -6.50 12.99
CA MET A 150 4.84 -7.32 12.93
C MET A 150 4.13 -7.42 14.29
N GLN A 151 4.86 -7.49 15.40
CA GLN A 151 4.24 -7.47 16.73
C GLN A 151 3.44 -6.18 16.98
N ALA A 152 3.93 -5.04 16.47
CA ALA A 152 3.18 -3.78 16.51
C ALA A 152 1.90 -3.86 15.68
N VAL A 153 1.97 -4.42 14.46
CA VAL A 153 0.79 -4.67 13.61
C VAL A 153 -0.24 -5.55 14.32
N TYR A 154 0.17 -6.68 14.90
CA TYR A 154 -0.73 -7.61 15.57
C TYR A 154 -1.50 -6.95 16.71
N ARG A 155 -0.82 -6.12 17.52
CA ARG A 155 -1.47 -5.38 18.62
C ARG A 155 -2.47 -4.34 18.11
N ILE A 156 -2.15 -3.62 17.04
CA ILE A 156 -3.12 -2.68 16.44
C ILE A 156 -4.34 -3.46 15.95
N ILE A 157 -4.16 -4.61 15.30
CA ILE A 157 -5.27 -5.46 14.83
C ILE A 157 -6.13 -5.93 16.01
N GLU A 158 -5.54 -6.43 17.09
CA GLU A 158 -6.27 -6.88 18.30
C GLU A 158 -7.15 -5.76 18.87
N ASN A 159 -6.55 -4.59 19.10
CA ASN A 159 -7.28 -3.48 19.71
C ASN A 159 -8.33 -2.90 18.74
N ALA A 160 -8.00 -2.82 17.45
CA ALA A 160 -8.95 -2.39 16.43
C ALA A 160 -10.14 -3.34 16.30
N ALA A 161 -9.92 -4.66 16.41
CA ALA A 161 -10.97 -5.67 16.23
C ALA A 161 -12.11 -5.51 17.24
N ALA A 162 -11.82 -5.07 18.47
CA ALA A 162 -12.83 -4.79 19.51
C ALA A 162 -13.71 -3.56 19.20
N SER A 163 -13.21 -2.60 18.43
CA SER A 163 -13.94 -1.38 18.02
C SER A 163 -14.82 -1.62 16.79
N ARG A 164 -15.82 -0.76 16.56
CA ARG A 164 -16.58 -0.70 15.30
C ARG A 164 -15.93 0.20 14.24
N ALA A 165 -14.84 0.86 14.59
CA ALA A 165 -14.12 1.77 13.71
C ALA A 165 -13.63 1.09 12.42
N THR A 166 -13.62 1.86 11.34
CA THR A 166 -13.06 1.46 10.06
C THR A 166 -11.56 1.23 10.20
N VAL A 167 -11.08 0.09 9.69
CA VAL A 167 -9.65 -0.20 9.62
C VAL A 167 -9.14 0.09 8.22
N PHE A 168 -8.09 0.90 8.12
CA PHE A 168 -7.45 1.29 6.86
C PHE A 168 -6.07 0.65 6.76
N VAL A 169 -5.94 -0.39 5.95
CA VAL A 169 -4.71 -1.17 5.80
C VAL A 169 -3.88 -0.61 4.64
N THR A 170 -2.62 -0.26 4.89
CA THR A 170 -1.66 0.13 3.85
C THR A 170 -0.51 -0.85 3.81
N GLY A 171 0.11 -0.98 2.65
CA GLY A 171 1.31 -1.80 2.47
C GLY A 171 1.50 -2.23 1.04
N GLU A 172 2.74 -2.54 0.67
CA GLU A 172 3.08 -2.99 -0.68
C GLU A 172 2.27 -4.22 -1.12
N SER A 173 2.29 -4.52 -2.42
CA SER A 173 1.68 -5.76 -2.92
C SER A 173 2.34 -6.96 -2.25
N GLY A 174 1.53 -7.93 -1.83
CA GLY A 174 2.00 -9.17 -1.22
C GLY A 174 2.48 -9.07 0.23
N THR A 175 2.20 -7.99 0.98
CA THR A 175 2.55 -7.90 2.42
C THR A 175 1.56 -8.57 3.37
N GLY A 176 0.39 -8.99 2.88
CA GLY A 176 -0.66 -9.64 3.70
C GLY A 176 -1.85 -8.75 4.08
N LYS A 177 -2.21 -7.76 3.25
CA LYS A 177 -3.35 -6.84 3.52
C LYS A 177 -4.69 -7.55 3.72
N GLU A 178 -4.95 -8.59 2.91
CA GLU A 178 -6.16 -9.41 3.03
C GLU A 178 -6.17 -10.21 4.35
N LEU A 179 -5.05 -10.84 4.72
CA LEU A 179 -4.90 -11.50 6.03
C LEU A 179 -5.13 -10.53 7.20
N ALA A 180 -4.71 -9.26 7.07
CA ALA A 180 -4.97 -8.25 8.11
C ALA A 180 -6.48 -7.99 8.24
N ALA A 181 -7.21 -7.90 7.13
CA ALA A 181 -8.65 -7.70 7.14
C ALA A 181 -9.40 -8.91 7.72
N GLU A 182 -8.99 -10.12 7.35
CA GLU A 182 -9.51 -11.37 7.92
C GLU A 182 -9.26 -11.45 9.42
N ALA A 183 -8.04 -11.12 9.88
CA ALA A 183 -7.70 -11.11 11.30
C ALA A 183 -8.55 -10.10 12.09
N VAL A 184 -8.75 -8.88 11.55
CA VAL A 184 -9.65 -7.89 12.16
C VAL A 184 -11.07 -8.43 12.30
N HIS A 185 -11.59 -9.11 11.28
CA HIS A 185 -12.93 -9.70 11.33
C HIS A 185 -13.02 -10.85 12.34
N ALA A 186 -12.11 -11.82 12.27
CA ALA A 186 -12.09 -13.02 13.11
C ALA A 186 -11.97 -12.71 14.60
N LEU A 187 -11.28 -11.63 14.96
CA LEU A 187 -11.11 -11.19 16.34
C LEU A 187 -12.22 -10.23 16.81
N SER A 188 -13.12 -9.81 15.92
CA SER A 188 -14.17 -8.85 16.25
C SER A 188 -15.42 -9.50 16.87
N PRO A 189 -16.31 -8.70 17.49
CA PRO A 189 -17.65 -9.15 17.87
C PRO A 189 -18.51 -9.63 16.68
N ARG A 190 -18.11 -9.35 15.44
CA ARG A 190 -18.81 -9.73 14.20
C ARG A 190 -18.26 -11.00 13.54
N ARG A 191 -17.38 -11.75 14.20
CA ARG A 191 -16.73 -12.96 13.65
C ARG A 191 -17.67 -14.07 13.16
N GLU A 192 -18.89 -14.13 13.71
CA GLU A 192 -19.92 -15.10 13.28
C GLU A 192 -20.73 -14.59 12.07
N GLY A 193 -20.59 -13.30 11.73
CA GLY A 193 -21.21 -12.67 10.59
C GLY A 193 -20.40 -12.86 9.30
N PRO A 194 -20.94 -12.43 8.15
CA PRO A 194 -20.26 -12.58 6.87
C PRO A 194 -18.99 -11.73 6.78
N PHE A 195 -17.92 -12.30 6.23
CA PHE A 195 -16.77 -11.55 5.73
C PHE A 195 -16.86 -11.52 4.20
N VAL A 196 -17.07 -10.33 3.63
CA VAL A 196 -17.23 -10.16 2.18
C VAL A 196 -16.04 -9.39 1.61
N PRO A 197 -15.08 -10.06 0.97
CA PRO A 197 -13.99 -9.41 0.27
C PRO A 197 -14.45 -8.93 -1.11
N LEU A 198 -14.05 -7.72 -1.49
CA LEU A 198 -14.27 -7.14 -2.80
C LEU A 198 -13.01 -6.41 -3.26
N ASN A 199 -12.41 -6.89 -4.35
CA ASN A 199 -11.23 -6.29 -4.95
C ASN A 199 -11.63 -5.27 -6.01
N CYS A 200 -11.39 -3.98 -5.73
CA CYS A 200 -11.78 -2.88 -6.61
C CYS A 200 -10.99 -2.84 -7.92
N ALA A 201 -9.81 -3.46 -7.96
CA ALA A 201 -8.95 -3.53 -9.15
C ALA A 201 -9.34 -4.66 -10.11
N ALA A 202 -9.92 -5.74 -9.59
CA ALA A 202 -10.26 -6.94 -10.36
C ALA A 202 -11.60 -6.83 -11.11
N ILE A 203 -12.45 -5.88 -10.72
CA ILE A 203 -13.80 -5.71 -11.27
C ILE A 203 -13.79 -4.58 -12.30
N PRO A 204 -14.37 -4.78 -13.51
CA PRO A 204 -14.54 -3.71 -14.49
C PRO A 204 -15.27 -2.49 -13.89
N LYS A 205 -14.84 -1.28 -14.28
CA LYS A 205 -15.36 -0.02 -13.72
C LYS A 205 -16.86 0.19 -13.92
N ASP A 206 -17.40 -0.37 -14.98
CA ASP A 206 -18.83 -0.35 -15.30
C ASP A 206 -19.65 -1.32 -14.44
N LEU A 207 -19.01 -2.33 -13.84
CA LEU A 207 -19.69 -3.36 -13.04
C LEU A 207 -19.48 -3.20 -11.53
N ILE A 208 -18.42 -2.52 -11.08
CA ILE A 208 -18.10 -2.40 -9.66
C ILE A 208 -19.22 -1.78 -8.82
N GLU A 209 -19.97 -0.81 -9.36
CA GLU A 209 -21.12 -0.23 -8.64
C GLU A 209 -22.19 -1.30 -8.36
N SER A 210 -22.50 -2.11 -9.36
CA SER A 210 -23.45 -3.22 -9.25
C SER A 210 -22.93 -4.33 -8.34
N GLU A 211 -21.63 -4.63 -8.34
CA GLU A 211 -21.05 -5.62 -7.43
C GLU A 211 -21.09 -5.15 -5.97
N ILE A 212 -20.90 -3.86 -5.69
CA ILE A 212 -20.99 -3.30 -4.33
C ILE A 212 -22.45 -3.19 -3.87
N PHE A 213 -23.31 -2.53 -4.65
CA PHE A 213 -24.66 -2.14 -4.23
C PHE A 213 -25.78 -3.03 -4.77
N GLY A 214 -25.47 -3.95 -5.68
CA GLY A 214 -26.47 -4.77 -6.35
C GLY A 214 -27.25 -4.00 -7.42
N HIS A 215 -28.11 -4.73 -8.13
CA HIS A 215 -28.96 -4.16 -9.17
C HIS A 215 -30.33 -4.84 -9.20
N VAL A 216 -31.30 -4.13 -9.76
CA VAL A 216 -32.60 -4.71 -10.15
C VAL A 216 -32.57 -5.14 -11.61
N ARG A 217 -33.47 -6.05 -11.98
CA ARG A 217 -33.66 -6.50 -13.36
C ARG A 217 -33.91 -5.30 -14.28
N GLY A 218 -33.19 -5.25 -15.39
CA GLY A 218 -33.29 -4.19 -16.39
C GLY A 218 -32.52 -2.90 -16.08
N ALA A 219 -31.69 -2.87 -15.03
CA ALA A 219 -30.88 -1.71 -14.67
C ALA A 219 -29.84 -1.32 -15.74
N PHE A 220 -29.33 -2.29 -16.50
CA PHE A 220 -28.40 -2.10 -17.62
C PHE A 220 -28.51 -3.27 -18.61
N THR A 221 -27.87 -3.15 -19.77
CA THR A 221 -27.81 -4.22 -20.78
C THR A 221 -27.12 -5.46 -20.21
N GLY A 222 -27.87 -6.54 -19.98
CA GLY A 222 -27.38 -7.78 -19.35
C GLY A 222 -27.94 -8.05 -17.95
N ALA A 223 -28.65 -7.10 -17.32
CA ALA A 223 -29.31 -7.27 -16.03
C ALA A 223 -30.58 -8.13 -16.14
N VAL A 224 -30.42 -9.45 -16.29
CA VAL A 224 -31.51 -10.41 -16.52
C VAL A 224 -32.37 -10.69 -15.28
N SER A 225 -31.83 -10.48 -14.08
CA SER A 225 -32.49 -10.69 -12.80
C SER A 225 -31.99 -9.69 -11.76
N ASP A 226 -32.72 -9.55 -10.65
CA ASP A 226 -32.22 -8.83 -9.48
C ASP A 226 -31.01 -9.57 -8.88
N ARG A 227 -29.99 -8.82 -8.44
CA ARG A 227 -28.81 -9.40 -7.79
C ARG A 227 -28.42 -8.58 -6.56
N PRO A 228 -28.29 -9.20 -5.37
CA PRO A 228 -27.77 -8.51 -4.19
C PRO A 228 -26.27 -8.21 -4.37
N GLY A 229 -25.85 -7.01 -3.97
CA GLY A 229 -24.44 -6.62 -3.95
C GLY A 229 -23.73 -6.99 -2.65
N ALA A 230 -22.41 -6.78 -2.63
CA ALA A 230 -21.53 -7.05 -1.50
C ALA A 230 -21.97 -6.33 -0.22
N ALA A 231 -22.46 -5.10 -0.30
CA ALA A 231 -22.96 -4.35 0.85
C ALA A 231 -24.11 -5.07 1.57
N ARG A 232 -25.02 -5.69 0.81
CA ARG A 232 -26.13 -6.48 1.38
C ARG A 232 -25.66 -7.85 1.86
N ALA A 233 -24.73 -8.47 1.15
CA ALA A 233 -24.15 -9.75 1.56
C ALA A 233 -23.34 -9.63 2.86
N ALA A 234 -22.77 -8.45 3.14
CA ALA A 234 -21.96 -8.17 4.32
C ALA A 234 -22.78 -7.71 5.54
N ASP A 235 -24.11 -7.62 5.44
CA ASP A 235 -24.96 -7.11 6.51
C ASP A 235 -24.78 -7.91 7.82
N GLY A 236 -24.60 -7.20 8.94
CA GLY A 236 -24.24 -7.79 10.23
C GLY A 236 -22.77 -8.21 10.37
N GLY A 237 -21.98 -8.16 9.29
CA GLY A 237 -20.60 -8.61 9.23
C GLY A 237 -19.60 -7.51 8.86
N THR A 238 -18.59 -7.89 8.06
CA THR A 238 -17.50 -7.01 7.59
C THR A 238 -17.46 -6.99 6.07
N LEU A 239 -17.46 -5.79 5.48
CA LEU A 239 -17.15 -5.55 4.07
C LEU A 239 -15.68 -5.14 3.94
N PHE A 240 -14.89 -5.97 3.26
CA PHE A 240 -13.49 -5.69 2.96
C PHE A 240 -13.34 -5.16 1.53
N LEU A 241 -12.84 -3.93 1.40
CA LEU A 241 -12.60 -3.26 0.12
C LEU A 241 -11.11 -3.22 -0.17
N ASP A 242 -10.62 -4.16 -0.98
CA ASP A 242 -9.22 -4.21 -1.41
C ASP A 242 -8.96 -3.28 -2.60
N GLU A 243 -7.75 -2.73 -2.64
CA GLU A 243 -7.30 -1.72 -3.61
C GLU A 243 -8.27 -0.55 -3.78
N ILE A 244 -8.74 0.04 -2.66
CA ILE A 244 -9.77 1.09 -2.62
C ILE A 244 -9.45 2.32 -3.48
N CYS A 245 -8.16 2.60 -3.73
CA CYS A 245 -7.71 3.70 -4.57
C CYS A 245 -7.93 3.48 -6.08
N GLU A 246 -8.33 2.28 -6.52
CA GLU A 246 -8.68 2.01 -7.92
C GLU A 246 -10.11 2.42 -8.28
N MET A 247 -10.94 2.68 -7.26
CA MET A 247 -12.32 3.12 -7.42
C MET A 247 -12.39 4.50 -8.09
N ASP A 248 -13.31 4.71 -9.02
CA ASP A 248 -13.51 6.02 -9.62
C ASP A 248 -14.18 7.04 -8.66
N LEU A 249 -14.04 8.33 -8.96
CA LEU A 249 -14.54 9.41 -8.12
C LEU A 249 -16.07 9.41 -7.94
N ALA A 250 -16.82 8.92 -8.94
CA ALA A 250 -18.28 8.89 -8.88
C ALA A 250 -18.75 7.84 -7.87
N LEU A 251 -18.17 6.65 -7.93
CA LEU A 251 -18.44 5.57 -7.00
C LEU A 251 -17.94 5.89 -5.58
N GLN A 252 -16.79 6.55 -5.45
CA GLN A 252 -16.29 7.05 -4.15
C GLN A 252 -17.32 7.94 -3.44
N GLY A 253 -18.05 8.78 -4.18
CA GLY A 253 -19.11 9.63 -3.62
C GLY A 253 -20.31 8.81 -3.09
N LYS A 254 -20.71 7.75 -3.80
CA LYS A 254 -21.77 6.83 -3.36
C LYS A 254 -21.33 6.02 -2.14
N LEU A 255 -20.07 5.55 -2.14
CA LEU A 255 -19.48 4.83 -1.03
C LEU A 255 -19.41 5.70 0.23
N LEU A 256 -19.00 6.97 0.12
CA LEU A 256 -18.99 7.90 1.25
C LEU A 256 -20.38 8.02 1.90
N ARG A 257 -21.41 8.22 1.08
CA ARG A 257 -22.80 8.28 1.57
C ARG A 257 -23.21 6.98 2.26
N PHE A 258 -22.80 5.84 1.73
CA PHE A 258 -23.06 4.55 2.35
C PHE A 258 -22.39 4.43 3.72
N ILE A 259 -21.11 4.80 3.86
CA ILE A 259 -20.38 4.76 5.13
C ILE A 259 -20.97 5.75 6.16
N GLN A 260 -21.51 6.89 5.71
CA GLN A 260 -22.12 7.87 6.60
C GLN A 260 -23.50 7.45 7.09
N THR A 261 -24.33 6.88 6.21
CA THR A 261 -25.77 6.66 6.47
C THR A 261 -26.14 5.19 6.72
N GLY A 262 -25.22 4.26 6.46
CA GLY A 262 -25.52 2.82 6.43
C GLY A 262 -26.52 2.43 5.34
N SER A 263 -26.81 3.32 4.39
CA SER A 263 -27.85 3.13 3.38
C SER A 263 -27.36 3.45 1.98
N PHE A 264 -27.85 2.68 0.99
CA PHE A 264 -27.52 2.84 -0.42
C PHE A 264 -28.73 2.52 -1.30
N VAL A 265 -28.67 2.85 -2.59
CA VAL A 265 -29.73 2.52 -3.56
C VAL A 265 -29.13 1.56 -4.58
N PRO A 266 -29.68 0.33 -4.75
CA PRO A 266 -29.24 -0.57 -5.81
C PRO A 266 -29.36 0.06 -7.20
N VAL A 267 -28.50 -0.35 -8.14
CA VAL A 267 -28.52 0.19 -9.51
C VAL A 267 -29.88 -0.09 -10.15
N GLY A 268 -30.52 0.97 -10.67
CA GLY A 268 -31.85 0.91 -11.26
C GLY A 268 -33.01 0.91 -10.26
N ALA A 269 -32.75 0.85 -8.95
CA ALA A 269 -33.78 0.96 -7.92
C ALA A 269 -34.10 2.43 -7.57
N THR A 270 -35.25 2.65 -6.95
CA THR A 270 -35.69 3.97 -6.45
C THR A 270 -35.74 4.07 -4.93
N ARG A 271 -35.69 2.92 -4.24
CA ARG A 271 -35.79 2.84 -2.78
C ARG A 271 -34.43 2.51 -2.17
N PRO A 272 -34.04 3.21 -1.08
CA PRO A 272 -32.82 2.88 -0.35
C PRO A 272 -32.97 1.56 0.42
N VAL A 273 -31.85 0.89 0.60
CA VAL A 273 -31.65 -0.28 1.44
C VAL A 273 -30.64 0.09 2.51
N SER A 274 -30.92 -0.28 3.76
CA SER A 274 -30.03 -0.05 4.91
C SER A 274 -29.39 -1.36 5.34
N THR A 275 -28.11 -1.29 5.71
CA THR A 275 -27.31 -2.42 6.21
C THR A 275 -26.38 -1.94 7.30
N ASP A 276 -26.13 -2.76 8.30
CA ASP A 276 -25.14 -2.51 9.34
C ASP A 276 -23.86 -3.31 9.03
N VAL A 277 -22.90 -2.66 8.37
CA VAL A 277 -21.62 -3.29 7.98
C VAL A 277 -20.45 -2.60 8.66
N ARG A 278 -19.45 -3.40 9.07
CA ARG A 278 -18.14 -2.87 9.43
C ARG A 278 -17.27 -2.77 8.17
N PHE A 279 -16.54 -1.67 8.01
CA PHE A 279 -15.62 -1.50 6.88
C PHE A 279 -14.19 -1.85 7.27
N VAL A 280 -13.52 -2.61 6.41
CA VAL A 280 -12.06 -2.68 6.33
C VAL A 280 -11.69 -2.33 4.90
N CYS A 281 -10.67 -1.52 4.69
CA CYS A 281 -10.20 -1.18 3.35
C CYS A 281 -8.69 -1.32 3.26
N ALA A 282 -8.20 -1.63 2.08
CA ALA A 282 -6.79 -1.81 1.81
C ALA A 282 -6.36 -1.06 0.54
N THR A 283 -5.10 -0.62 0.50
CA THR A 283 -4.47 -0.08 -0.70
C THR A 283 -2.97 -0.31 -0.69
N ASN A 284 -2.41 -0.53 -1.88
CA ASN A 284 -0.95 -0.55 -2.09
C ASN A 284 -0.35 0.82 -2.45
N ARG A 285 -1.20 1.84 -2.65
CA ARG A 285 -0.79 3.21 -2.99
C ARG A 285 -0.63 4.06 -1.73
N ASP A 286 0.02 5.21 -1.87
CA ASP A 286 -0.03 6.27 -0.86
C ASP A 286 -1.39 7.01 -0.98
N PRO A 287 -2.32 6.85 -0.03
CA PRO A 287 -3.65 7.42 -0.13
C PRO A 287 -3.62 8.96 -0.13
N LEU A 288 -2.68 9.59 0.58
CA LEU A 288 -2.55 11.06 0.58
C LEU A 288 -2.02 11.57 -0.76
N ALA A 289 -1.14 10.82 -1.42
CA ALA A 289 -0.70 11.15 -2.77
C ALA A 289 -1.85 11.05 -3.79
N GLU A 290 -2.73 10.05 -3.66
CA GLU A 290 -3.91 9.91 -4.51
C GLU A 290 -4.93 11.04 -4.29
N VAL A 291 -5.09 11.50 -3.04
CA VAL A 291 -5.90 12.69 -2.72
C VAL A 291 -5.31 13.93 -3.36
N LYS A 292 -3.99 14.16 -3.21
CA LYS A 292 -3.30 15.30 -3.81
C LYS A 292 -3.42 15.34 -5.34
N ALA A 293 -3.43 14.17 -5.96
CA ALA A 293 -3.58 14.03 -7.39
C ALA A 293 -5.03 14.11 -7.89
N GLY A 294 -6.00 14.32 -6.99
CA GLY A 294 -7.43 14.40 -7.32
C GLY A 294 -8.06 13.09 -7.78
N ARG A 295 -7.40 11.95 -7.52
CA ARG A 295 -7.89 10.60 -7.87
C ARG A 295 -8.66 9.94 -6.74
N PHE A 296 -8.45 10.41 -5.52
CA PHE A 296 -9.16 9.94 -4.34
C PHE A 296 -9.78 11.13 -3.60
N ARG A 297 -11.05 11.01 -3.21
CA ARG A 297 -11.75 12.12 -2.56
C ARG A 297 -11.23 12.32 -1.14
N GLU A 298 -11.00 13.58 -0.80
CA GLU A 298 -10.54 13.97 0.52
C GLU A 298 -11.58 13.69 1.61
N ASP A 299 -12.87 13.83 1.35
CA ASP A 299 -13.91 13.50 2.33
C ASP A 299 -13.95 12.00 2.66
N LEU A 300 -13.85 11.15 1.63
CA LEU A 300 -13.81 9.69 1.77
C LEU A 300 -12.55 9.21 2.51
N TYR A 301 -11.37 9.76 2.19
CA TYR A 301 -10.12 9.39 2.86
C TYR A 301 -10.23 9.50 4.38
N TYR A 302 -10.68 10.64 4.91
CA TYR A 302 -10.75 10.82 6.36
C TYR A 302 -11.87 10.02 7.01
N ARG A 303 -12.92 9.70 6.26
CA ARG A 303 -13.99 8.83 6.77
C ARG A 303 -13.54 7.36 6.88
N LEU A 304 -12.64 6.92 6.00
CA LEU A 304 -12.08 5.57 6.03
C LEU A 304 -10.85 5.45 6.92
N HIS A 305 -10.00 6.48 6.98
CA HIS A 305 -8.71 6.48 7.67
C HIS A 305 -8.86 6.77 9.18
N VAL A 306 -9.62 5.89 9.85
CA VAL A 306 -9.87 5.96 11.30
C VAL A 306 -8.77 5.22 12.07
N VAL A 307 -8.64 3.91 11.84
CA VAL A 307 -7.58 3.08 12.44
C VAL A 307 -6.61 2.62 11.35
N PRO A 308 -5.46 3.29 11.18
CA PRO A 308 -4.48 2.90 10.17
C PRO A 308 -3.63 1.70 10.61
N VAL A 309 -3.48 0.72 9.72
CA VAL A 309 -2.62 -0.46 9.88
C VAL A 309 -1.63 -0.50 8.73
N ALA A 310 -0.38 -0.11 8.98
CA ALA A 310 0.67 -0.15 7.97
C ALA A 310 1.43 -1.49 8.06
N LEU A 311 1.33 -2.31 7.02
CA LEU A 311 2.06 -3.57 6.92
C LEU A 311 3.49 -3.32 6.40
N PRO A 312 4.52 -3.70 7.17
CA PRO A 312 5.90 -3.52 6.75
C PRO A 312 6.24 -4.46 5.57
N PRO A 313 7.02 -4.00 4.58
CA PRO A 313 7.53 -4.85 3.53
C PRO A 313 8.48 -5.92 4.09
N LEU A 314 8.62 -7.04 3.39
CA LEU A 314 9.38 -8.21 3.87
C LEU A 314 10.84 -7.89 4.21
N ARG A 315 11.46 -7.00 3.44
CA ARG A 315 12.83 -6.50 3.69
C ARG A 315 13.01 -5.79 5.04
N GLU A 316 11.94 -5.29 5.65
CA GLU A 316 11.97 -4.63 6.97
C GLU A 316 11.61 -5.59 8.12
N ARG A 317 11.35 -6.87 7.81
CA ARG A 317 10.89 -7.88 8.78
C ARG A 317 12.00 -8.84 9.24
N GLY A 318 13.25 -8.61 8.87
CA GLY A 318 14.40 -9.39 9.36
C GLY A 318 14.26 -10.90 9.10
N GLU A 319 14.36 -11.72 10.16
CA GLU A 319 14.31 -13.18 10.09
C GLU A 319 12.93 -13.76 9.75
N ASP A 320 11.88 -12.94 9.66
CA ASP A 320 10.56 -13.40 9.21
C ASP A 320 10.61 -14.04 7.82
N VAL A 321 11.54 -13.64 6.95
CA VAL A 321 11.73 -14.25 5.62
C VAL A 321 12.02 -15.75 5.73
N VAL A 322 12.79 -16.18 6.75
CA VAL A 322 13.12 -17.59 6.96
C VAL A 322 11.93 -18.33 7.54
N LEU A 323 11.26 -17.76 8.54
CA LEU A 323 10.06 -18.36 9.14
C LEU A 323 8.96 -18.58 8.09
N LEU A 324 8.72 -17.59 7.24
CA LEU A 324 7.78 -17.69 6.12
C LEU A 324 8.24 -18.75 5.12
N ALA A 325 9.52 -18.76 4.77
CA ALA A 325 10.06 -19.70 3.80
C ALA A 325 9.91 -21.15 4.26
N GLU A 326 10.23 -21.44 5.52
CA GLU A 326 10.09 -22.77 6.11
C GLU A 326 8.64 -23.24 6.13
N ALA A 327 7.71 -22.34 6.49
CA ALA A 327 6.28 -22.65 6.45
C ALA A 327 5.78 -22.95 5.03
N PHE A 328 6.20 -22.15 4.04
CA PHE A 328 5.83 -22.36 2.64
C PHE A 328 6.47 -23.62 2.06
N LEU A 329 7.69 -23.96 2.47
CA LEU A 329 8.34 -25.20 2.07
C LEU A 329 7.57 -26.40 2.59
N ALA A 330 7.25 -26.42 3.88
CA ALA A 330 6.51 -27.51 4.51
C ALA A 330 5.12 -27.71 3.85
N ARG A 331 4.39 -26.62 3.64
CA ARG A 331 3.07 -26.66 2.98
C ARG A 331 3.17 -27.15 1.53
N SER A 332 4.06 -26.55 0.73
CA SER A 332 4.20 -26.91 -0.68
C SER A 332 4.70 -28.34 -0.86
N ALA A 333 5.61 -28.81 0.00
CA ALA A 333 6.11 -30.18 -0.05
C ALA A 333 5.01 -31.20 0.27
N ALA A 334 4.15 -30.90 1.25
CA ALA A 334 3.00 -31.74 1.58
C ALA A 334 1.97 -31.78 0.45
N GLU A 335 1.65 -30.64 -0.17
CA GLU A 335 0.69 -30.54 -1.28
C GLU A 335 1.16 -31.26 -2.55
N GLU A 336 2.46 -31.12 -2.89
CA GLU A 336 3.04 -31.69 -4.10
C GLU A 336 3.60 -33.12 -3.89
N GLY A 337 3.49 -33.66 -2.66
CA GLY A 337 3.99 -35.00 -2.32
C GLY A 337 5.52 -35.13 -2.40
N LYS A 338 6.25 -34.02 -2.16
CA LYS A 338 7.71 -33.94 -2.26
C LYS A 338 8.39 -34.18 -0.90
N ARG A 339 9.68 -34.53 -0.93
CA ARG A 339 10.46 -34.90 0.27
C ARG A 339 11.25 -33.75 0.90
N PHE A 340 11.01 -32.50 0.50
CA PHE A 340 11.74 -31.37 1.06
C PHE A 340 11.38 -31.18 2.53
N LEU A 341 12.41 -31.17 3.41
CA LEU A 341 12.26 -31.00 4.85
C LEU A 341 12.90 -29.72 5.38
N ARG A 342 13.86 -29.16 4.63
CA ARG A 342 14.68 -28.02 5.07
C ARG A 342 15.28 -27.26 3.91
N PHE A 343 15.78 -26.07 4.19
CA PHE A 343 16.67 -25.34 3.29
C PHE A 343 18.13 -25.68 3.60
N ALA A 344 18.95 -25.72 2.56
CA ALA A 344 20.40 -25.72 2.72
C ALA A 344 20.90 -24.30 3.07
N PRO A 345 22.07 -24.16 3.74
CA PRO A 345 22.56 -22.85 4.19
C PRO A 345 22.75 -21.82 3.08
N ASP A 346 23.14 -22.26 1.88
CA ASP A 346 23.28 -21.43 0.68
C ASP A 346 21.94 -20.84 0.22
N ALA A 347 20.86 -21.64 0.25
CA ALA A 347 19.51 -21.17 -0.05
C ALA A 347 19.04 -20.13 0.97
N LEU A 348 19.23 -20.39 2.27
CA LEU A 348 18.86 -19.45 3.32
C LEU A 348 19.60 -18.12 3.22
N ALA A 349 20.89 -18.14 2.88
CA ALA A 349 21.67 -16.92 2.66
C ALA A 349 21.09 -16.10 1.50
N LEU A 350 20.71 -16.77 0.41
CA LEU A 350 20.14 -16.14 -0.78
C LEU A 350 18.74 -15.56 -0.50
N LEU A 351 17.90 -16.27 0.26
CA LEU A 351 16.58 -15.78 0.68
C LEU A 351 16.69 -14.52 1.57
N ARG A 352 17.67 -14.48 2.49
CA ARG A 352 17.91 -13.31 3.36
C ARG A 352 18.44 -12.10 2.58
N ALA A 353 19.28 -12.33 1.58
CA ALA A 353 19.90 -11.25 0.80
C ALA A 353 18.94 -10.60 -0.21
N HIS A 354 17.92 -11.32 -0.65
CA HIS A 354 16.96 -10.81 -1.63
C HIS A 354 16.03 -9.73 -1.03
N ARG A 355 15.68 -8.71 -1.83
CA ARG A 355 14.85 -7.58 -1.37
C ARG A 355 13.36 -7.85 -1.33
N TRP A 356 12.91 -8.86 -2.08
CA TRP A 356 11.50 -9.27 -2.18
C TRP A 356 10.55 -8.12 -2.56
N PRO A 357 10.68 -7.52 -3.77
CA PRO A 357 9.77 -6.47 -4.24
C PRO A 357 8.30 -6.90 -4.31
N GLY A 358 8.00 -8.19 -4.51
CA GLY A 358 6.65 -8.75 -4.40
C GLY A 358 6.32 -9.35 -3.02
N ASN A 359 7.16 -9.05 -2.02
CA ASN A 359 7.00 -9.41 -0.61
C ASN A 359 6.71 -10.91 -0.40
N VAL A 360 5.74 -11.23 0.45
CA VAL A 360 5.41 -12.60 0.85
C VAL A 360 4.87 -13.41 -0.33
N ARG A 361 4.12 -12.78 -1.24
CA ARG A 361 3.57 -13.43 -2.44
C ARG A 361 4.67 -13.88 -3.40
N GLU A 362 5.71 -13.07 -3.57
CA GLU A 362 6.87 -13.46 -4.38
C GLU A 362 7.65 -14.60 -3.73
N LEU A 363 7.89 -14.52 -2.41
CA LEU A 363 8.55 -15.58 -1.65
C LEU A 363 7.83 -16.92 -1.77
N GLU A 364 6.52 -16.92 -1.54
CA GLU A 364 5.67 -18.11 -1.65
C GLU A 364 5.75 -18.73 -3.05
N ASN A 365 5.62 -17.91 -4.10
CA ASN A 365 5.72 -18.35 -5.48
C ASN A 365 7.10 -18.92 -5.81
N ALA A 366 8.18 -18.29 -5.31
CA ALA A 366 9.53 -18.76 -5.56
C ALA A 366 9.78 -20.14 -4.93
N ILE A 367 9.33 -20.34 -3.69
CA ILE A 367 9.46 -21.61 -2.98
C ILE A 367 8.59 -22.69 -3.63
N ARG A 368 7.32 -22.37 -3.94
CA ARG A 368 6.42 -23.31 -4.61
C ARG A 368 7.01 -23.77 -5.95
N THR A 369 7.54 -22.83 -6.74
CA THR A 369 8.20 -23.15 -8.02
C THR A 369 9.37 -24.10 -7.83
N ALA A 370 10.22 -23.85 -6.84
CA ALA A 370 11.36 -24.73 -6.53
C ALA A 370 10.90 -26.14 -6.12
N VAL A 371 9.84 -26.24 -5.30
CA VAL A 371 9.28 -27.54 -4.86
C VAL A 371 8.67 -28.32 -6.01
N VAL A 372 7.96 -27.66 -6.92
CA VAL A 372 7.34 -28.30 -8.10
C VAL A 372 8.41 -28.84 -9.05
N LEU A 373 9.45 -28.06 -9.34
CA LEU A 373 10.45 -28.37 -10.35
C LEU A 373 11.55 -29.34 -9.89
N HIS A 374 11.74 -29.48 -8.58
CA HIS A 374 12.86 -30.24 -8.03
C HIS A 374 12.38 -31.31 -7.04
N ASP A 375 13.32 -32.16 -6.63
CA ASP A 375 13.12 -33.18 -5.61
C ASP A 375 14.40 -33.31 -4.79
N GLY A 376 14.25 -33.50 -3.49
CA GLY A 376 15.38 -33.60 -2.56
C GLY A 376 14.91 -33.52 -1.12
N GLU A 377 15.83 -33.82 -0.19
CA GLU A 377 15.58 -33.63 1.25
C GLU A 377 15.80 -32.17 1.67
N ALA A 378 16.76 -31.49 1.02
CA ALA A 378 17.09 -30.09 1.27
C ALA A 378 16.98 -29.26 -0.01
N LEU A 379 16.35 -28.10 0.09
CA LEU A 379 16.25 -27.11 -1.00
C LEU A 379 17.54 -26.27 -1.02
N THR A 380 18.30 -26.37 -2.11
CA THR A 380 19.58 -25.67 -2.29
C THR A 380 19.43 -24.38 -3.09
N ALA A 381 20.44 -23.50 -3.08
CA ALA A 381 20.36 -22.24 -3.81
C ALA A 381 20.06 -22.45 -5.30
N ALA A 382 20.69 -23.45 -5.92
CA ALA A 382 20.52 -23.78 -7.33
C ALA A 382 19.11 -24.22 -7.73
N MET A 383 18.26 -24.60 -6.76
CA MET A 383 16.86 -24.97 -6.97
C MET A 383 15.92 -23.76 -6.91
N LEU A 384 16.38 -22.62 -6.39
CA LEU A 384 15.59 -21.40 -6.36
C LEU A 384 15.49 -20.79 -7.77
N PRO A 385 14.42 -20.05 -8.09
CA PRO A 385 14.33 -19.36 -9.37
C PRO A 385 15.47 -18.36 -9.59
N VAL A 386 15.86 -18.17 -10.86
CA VAL A 386 16.93 -17.22 -11.26
C VAL A 386 16.64 -15.80 -10.78
N SER A 387 15.37 -15.41 -10.67
CA SER A 387 14.99 -14.09 -10.14
C SER A 387 15.52 -13.84 -8.73
N VAL A 388 15.62 -14.88 -7.90
CA VAL A 388 16.11 -14.75 -6.51
C VAL A 388 17.65 -14.68 -6.46
N HIS A 389 18.34 -15.13 -7.50
CA HIS A 389 19.81 -15.14 -7.58
C HIS A 389 20.44 -13.76 -7.81
N GLY A 390 19.63 -12.74 -8.13
CA GLY A 390 20.07 -11.41 -8.53
C GLY A 390 20.07 -10.38 -7.41
N GLY A 391 21.03 -10.46 -6.49
CA GLY A 391 21.29 -9.42 -5.48
C GLY A 391 22.24 -8.31 -5.97
N ALA A 392 22.09 -7.76 -7.19
CA ALA A 392 22.80 -6.54 -7.65
C ALA A 392 22.40 -6.14 -9.10
N ALA A 393 21.16 -5.71 -9.36
CA ALA A 393 20.85 -4.96 -10.58
C ALA A 393 19.53 -4.19 -10.49
N GLU A 394 19.41 -3.21 -9.57
CA GLU A 394 18.42 -2.15 -9.72
C GLU A 394 19.05 -0.78 -9.47
N GLY A 395 19.77 -0.34 -10.50
CA GLY A 395 19.98 1.07 -10.84
C GLY A 395 19.52 1.37 -12.28
N ALA A 396 18.82 0.44 -12.94
CA ALA A 396 18.18 0.69 -14.22
C ALA A 396 16.68 0.75 -13.98
N ALA A 397 16.10 1.93 -14.17
CA ALA A 397 14.66 2.11 -14.35
C ALA A 397 14.12 1.02 -15.30
N PRO A 398 12.86 0.58 -15.15
CA PRO A 398 12.25 -0.26 -16.16
C PRO A 398 12.37 0.49 -17.49
N ALA A 399 13.19 -0.05 -18.40
CA ALA A 399 13.19 0.45 -19.76
C ALA A 399 11.74 0.37 -20.23
N PRO A 400 11.17 1.45 -20.79
CA PRO A 400 9.82 1.41 -21.32
C PRO A 400 9.74 0.22 -22.28
N PRO A 401 8.59 -0.49 -22.37
CA PRO A 401 8.45 -1.61 -23.28
C PRO A 401 8.95 -1.13 -24.64
N ALA A 402 10.00 -1.78 -25.14
CA ALA A 402 10.62 -1.37 -26.38
C ALA A 402 9.51 -1.32 -27.41
N ARG A 403 9.18 -0.09 -27.86
CA ARG A 403 8.35 0.08 -29.05
C ARG A 403 8.93 -0.86 -30.09
N PRO A 404 8.11 -1.69 -30.76
CA PRO A 404 8.63 -2.62 -31.75
C PRO A 404 9.50 -1.79 -32.69
N ALA A 405 10.81 -2.07 -32.65
CA ALA A 405 11.77 -1.33 -33.44
C ALA A 405 11.31 -1.44 -34.89
N ASP A 406 11.15 -0.30 -35.54
CA ASP A 406 10.82 -0.21 -36.95
C ASP A 406 11.66 -1.25 -37.71
N PRO A 407 11.05 -2.29 -38.32
CA PRO A 407 11.79 -3.37 -38.96
C PRO A 407 12.73 -2.85 -40.04
N ALA A 408 12.49 -1.64 -40.60
CA ALA A 408 13.38 -0.97 -41.53
C ALA A 408 14.76 -0.65 -40.93
N ARG A 409 14.86 -0.36 -39.62
CA ARG A 409 16.15 -0.09 -38.94
C ARG A 409 16.99 -1.33 -38.66
N ARG A 410 16.42 -2.53 -38.81
CA ARG A 410 17.15 -3.82 -38.73
C ARG A 410 17.69 -4.27 -40.08
N ILE A 411 17.23 -3.66 -41.18
CA ILE A 411 17.69 -4.01 -42.53
C ILE A 411 18.99 -3.24 -42.79
N ARG A 412 20.12 -3.95 -42.68
CA ARG A 412 21.43 -3.43 -43.07
C ARG A 412 21.61 -3.54 -44.59
N PRO A 413 22.33 -2.60 -45.23
CA PRO A 413 22.68 -2.73 -46.64
C PRO A 413 23.37 -4.07 -46.89
N LEU A 414 22.94 -4.81 -47.91
CA LEU A 414 23.47 -6.14 -48.22
C LEU A 414 25.01 -6.13 -48.39
N ALA A 415 25.56 -5.02 -48.89
CA ALA A 415 27.01 -4.85 -49.06
C ALA A 415 27.78 -4.83 -47.73
N GLU A 416 27.18 -4.36 -46.63
CA GLU A 416 27.81 -4.38 -45.30
C GLU A 416 27.73 -5.76 -44.67
N VAL A 417 26.56 -6.41 -44.78
CA VAL A 417 26.37 -7.79 -44.29
C VAL A 417 27.30 -8.75 -45.02
N GLU A 418 27.41 -8.60 -46.35
CA GLU A 418 28.32 -9.37 -47.18
C GLU A 418 29.79 -9.12 -46.81
N ARG A 419 30.16 -7.87 -46.49
CA ARG A 419 31.52 -7.53 -46.08
C ARG A 419 31.87 -8.18 -44.74
N ASP A 420 31.04 -8.00 -43.73
CA ASP A 420 31.27 -8.57 -42.39
C ASP A 420 31.38 -10.10 -42.45
N ALA A 421 30.49 -10.75 -43.22
CA ALA A 421 30.51 -12.20 -43.38
C ALA A 421 31.80 -12.70 -44.06
N ILE A 422 32.30 -11.97 -45.07
CA ILE A 422 33.56 -12.33 -45.76
C ILE A 422 34.77 -12.09 -44.85
N GLU A 423 34.85 -10.96 -44.16
CA GLU A 423 35.96 -10.63 -43.27
C GLU A 423 36.04 -11.61 -42.09
N GLU A 424 34.88 -11.95 -41.49
CA GLU A 424 34.80 -12.91 -40.40
C GLU A 424 35.18 -14.34 -40.84
N ALA A 425 34.71 -14.79 -42.01
CA ALA A 425 35.07 -16.10 -42.53
C ALA A 425 36.58 -16.20 -42.82
N ILE A 426 37.21 -15.14 -43.34
CA ILE A 426 38.66 -15.09 -43.54
C ILE A 426 39.39 -15.14 -42.20
N ARG A 427 38.91 -14.41 -41.18
CA ARG A 427 39.49 -14.40 -39.83
C ARG A 427 39.44 -15.78 -39.19
N LEU A 428 38.27 -16.43 -39.22
CA LEU A 428 38.09 -17.80 -38.68
C LEU A 428 38.91 -18.85 -39.44
N CYS A 429 39.18 -18.62 -40.73
CA CYS A 429 40.07 -19.45 -41.53
C CYS A 429 41.56 -19.05 -41.43
N GLY A 430 41.93 -18.19 -40.49
CA GLY A 430 43.33 -17.79 -40.26
C GLY A 430 43.98 -17.04 -41.43
N GLY A 431 43.19 -16.30 -42.22
CA GLY A 431 43.67 -15.56 -43.39
C GLY A 431 43.69 -16.35 -44.70
N ASN A 432 43.32 -17.63 -44.69
CA ASN A 432 43.31 -18.49 -45.89
C ASN A 432 42.05 -18.25 -46.75
N ILE A 433 42.22 -17.46 -47.82
CA ILE A 433 41.11 -17.00 -48.69
C ILE A 433 40.45 -18.13 -49.50
N PRO A 434 41.18 -19.07 -50.15
CA PRO A 434 40.55 -20.20 -50.82
C PRO A 434 39.68 -21.04 -49.88
N LYS A 435 40.12 -21.26 -48.64
CA LYS A 435 39.37 -22.01 -47.62
C LYS A 435 38.12 -21.26 -47.15
N ALA A 436 38.24 -19.95 -46.89
CA ALA A 436 37.09 -19.11 -46.53
C ALA A 436 36.04 -19.04 -47.66
N ALA A 437 36.48 -18.95 -48.91
CA ALA A 437 35.59 -18.94 -50.07
C ALA A 437 34.80 -20.25 -50.21
N ALA A 438 35.44 -21.39 -49.97
CA ALA A 438 34.78 -22.69 -49.98
C ALA A 438 33.68 -22.79 -48.91
N PHE A 439 33.93 -22.33 -47.68
CA PHE A 439 32.92 -22.32 -46.62
C PHE A 439 31.77 -21.34 -46.88
N LEU A 440 32.05 -20.22 -47.55
CA LEU A 440 31.04 -19.26 -47.97
C LEU A 440 30.29 -19.67 -49.25
N GLY A 441 30.68 -20.78 -49.89
CA GLY A 441 30.05 -21.28 -51.11
C GLY A 441 30.28 -20.40 -52.35
N VAL A 442 31.38 -19.64 -52.38
CA VAL A 442 31.72 -18.73 -53.49
C VAL A 442 33.13 -18.97 -54.02
N SER A 443 33.43 -18.44 -55.21
CA SER A 443 34.77 -18.59 -55.78
C SER A 443 35.82 -17.76 -55.01
N PRO A 444 37.08 -18.23 -54.86
CA PRO A 444 38.14 -17.44 -54.24
C PRO A 444 38.37 -16.09 -54.94
N SER A 445 38.24 -16.06 -56.27
CA SER A 445 38.37 -14.83 -57.08
C SER A 445 37.36 -13.74 -56.69
N THR A 446 36.16 -14.14 -56.22
CA THR A 446 35.12 -13.23 -55.72
C THR A 446 35.59 -12.49 -54.46
N LEU A 447 36.22 -13.20 -53.51
CA LEU A 447 36.74 -12.61 -52.27
C LEU A 447 37.91 -11.66 -52.54
N TYR A 448 38.85 -12.05 -53.41
CA TYR A 448 39.97 -11.16 -53.80
C TYR A 448 39.46 -9.84 -54.41
N ARG A 449 38.53 -9.92 -55.36
CA ARG A 449 37.96 -8.73 -56.03
C ARG A 449 37.20 -7.84 -55.06
N LYS A 450 36.42 -8.41 -54.13
CA LYS A 450 35.68 -7.64 -53.11
C LYS A 450 36.64 -6.93 -52.15
N ARG A 451 37.70 -7.60 -51.71
CA ARG A 451 38.71 -7.01 -50.82
C ARG A 451 39.48 -5.86 -51.47
N GLU A 452 39.87 -6.00 -52.75
CA GLU A 452 40.48 -4.90 -53.51
C GLU A 452 39.52 -3.72 -53.74
N ALA A 453 38.22 -3.99 -53.90
CA ALA A 453 37.22 -2.95 -54.07
C ALA A 453 36.99 -2.15 -52.76
N TRP A 454 37.08 -2.81 -51.60
CA TRP A 454 37.02 -2.14 -50.30
C TRP A 454 38.31 -1.38 -49.98
N ALA A 455 39.48 -1.94 -50.31
CA ALA A 455 40.78 -1.30 -50.11
C ALA A 455 40.97 -0.03 -50.97
N ARG A 456 40.23 0.13 -52.07
CA ARG A 456 40.22 1.34 -52.91
C ARG A 456 39.19 2.39 -52.48
N ARG A 457 38.29 2.06 -51.55
CA ARG A 457 37.20 2.94 -51.08
C ARG A 457 37.40 3.46 -49.65
N GLY A 458 38.37 2.93 -48.92
CA GLY A 458 38.92 3.52 -47.70
C GLY A 458 40.21 4.25 -48.01
#